data_AF-A0A7X6SA91-F1
#
_entry.id   AF-A0A7X6SA91-F1
#
_cell.length_a   1.000
_cell.length_b   1.000
_cell.length_c   1.000
_cell.angle_alpha   90.00
_cell.angle_beta   90.00
_cell.angle_gamma   90.00
#
_symmetry.space_group_name_H-M   'P 1'
#
loop_
_entity.id
_entity.type
_entity.pdbx_description
1 polymer ?
#
loop_
_entity_poly.entity_id
_entity_poly.type
_entity_poly.pdbx_seq_one_letter_code
_entity_poly.pdbx_strand_id
1 'polypeptide(L)'
;MAAPVYVPRQIAFGHVFFNIINVIILFPFSDFIVKASEFIIRKDGRETESVTKYIDERILAAHSIALTQTAKEVLHLGNLVMDQFETAKKALFENKEELVYEVFEKEKRINRLHKEILEYLVKLDKVSLTSAEKDKLFVLMNASSDIERVGDHVDNIGELVLDKIENKSDFSEEATNEIAYMFKITMEAYKFSLDALASAESDVCRAVVKYEDDIDKMYKTLRKNHIDRLNNNICNPNAGIVFLDMISNLERIGDHSLNIAEYILEVI
;
A
#
# COMPACT_ATOMS: atom_id res chain seq x y z
N MET A 1 77.04 9.10 6.56
CA MET A 1 76.00 9.12 5.51
C MET A 1 74.67 8.84 6.21
N ALA A 2 73.91 9.89 6.53
CA ALA A 2 72.69 9.77 7.34
C ALA A 2 71.52 9.29 6.46
N ALA A 3 70.89 8.17 6.83
CA ALA A 3 69.66 7.70 6.19
C ALA A 3 68.49 8.65 6.54
N PRO A 4 67.63 9.05 5.59
CA PRO A 4 66.57 10.00 5.86
C PRO A 4 65.46 9.35 6.70
N VAL A 5 65.27 9.84 7.94
CA VAL A 5 64.46 9.23 9.01
C VAL A 5 62.92 9.38 8.85
N TYR A 6 62.39 9.87 7.73
CA TYR A 6 60.95 10.22 7.65
C TYR A 6 60.21 9.85 6.36
N VAL A 7 60.72 8.91 5.56
CA VAL A 7 60.13 8.55 4.26
C VAL A 7 58.65 8.11 4.35
N PRO A 8 58.22 7.23 5.29
CA PRO A 8 56.81 6.81 5.37
C PRO A 8 55.85 7.96 5.74
N ARG A 9 56.30 8.88 6.61
CA ARG A 9 55.50 10.04 7.03
C ARG A 9 55.35 11.06 5.90
N GLN A 10 56.40 11.26 5.10
CA GLN A 10 56.36 12.13 3.92
C GLN A 10 55.40 11.58 2.85
N ILE A 11 55.38 10.26 2.63
CA ILE A 11 54.44 9.60 1.73
C ILE A 11 52.99 9.81 2.22
N ALA A 12 52.73 9.59 3.51
CA ALA A 12 51.41 9.79 4.10
C ALA A 12 50.92 11.25 3.98
N PHE A 13 51.79 12.23 4.25
CA PHE A 13 51.46 13.64 4.03
C PHE A 13 51.19 13.96 2.57
N GLY A 14 51.95 13.37 1.64
CA GLY A 14 51.70 13.48 0.21
C GLY A 14 50.30 13.01 -0.19
N HIS A 15 49.87 11.84 0.31
CA HIS A 15 48.52 11.32 0.04
C HIS A 15 47.41 12.20 0.62
N VAL A 16 47.55 12.66 1.87
CA VAL A 16 46.55 13.54 2.49
C VAL A 16 46.47 14.87 1.74
N PHE A 17 47.61 15.45 1.39
CA PHE A 17 47.67 16.71 0.64
C PHE A 17 47.07 16.58 -0.77
N PHE A 18 47.39 15.49 -1.48
CA PHE A 18 46.80 15.17 -2.79
C PHE A 18 45.27 15.04 -2.71
N ASN A 19 44.75 14.33 -1.71
CA ASN A 19 43.30 14.18 -1.54
C ASN A 19 42.60 15.51 -1.20
N ILE A 20 43.20 16.34 -0.34
CA ILE A 20 42.66 17.67 -0.01
C ILE A 20 42.63 18.57 -1.25
N ILE A 21 43.71 18.58 -2.04
CA ILE A 21 43.76 19.32 -3.31
C ILE A 21 42.68 18.83 -4.26
N ASN A 22 42.51 17.52 -4.42
CA ASN A 22 41.47 16.97 -5.28
C ASN A 22 40.07 17.38 -4.83
N VAL A 23 39.79 17.37 -3.53
CA VAL A 23 38.50 17.86 -3.01
C VAL A 23 38.33 19.35 -3.33
N ILE A 24 39.33 20.20 -3.08
CA ILE A 24 39.25 21.64 -3.37
C ILE A 24 39.03 21.90 -4.87
N ILE A 25 39.71 21.15 -5.74
CA ILE A 25 39.60 21.31 -7.20
C ILE A 25 38.26 20.76 -7.73
N LEU A 26 37.80 19.61 -7.23
CA LEU A 26 36.61 18.92 -7.76
C LEU A 26 35.31 19.40 -7.13
N PHE A 27 35.33 19.92 -5.90
CA PHE A 27 34.14 20.39 -5.18
C PHE A 27 33.36 21.47 -5.95
N PRO A 28 33.98 22.48 -6.59
CA PRO A 28 33.25 23.46 -7.41
C PRO A 28 32.56 22.86 -8.65
N PHE A 29 32.95 21.66 -9.07
CA PHE A 29 32.37 20.94 -10.20
C PHE A 29 31.32 19.89 -9.77
N SER A 30 31.01 19.77 -8.48
CA SER A 30 29.99 18.82 -7.99
C SER A 30 28.65 19.03 -8.70
N ASP A 31 28.23 20.29 -8.81
CA ASP A 31 26.95 20.64 -9.42
C ASP A 31 26.93 20.38 -10.93
N PHE A 32 28.09 20.45 -11.58
CA PHE A 32 28.23 20.09 -12.99
C PHE A 32 28.12 18.56 -13.18
N ILE A 33 28.72 17.77 -12.29
CA ILE A 33 28.60 16.31 -12.30
C ILE A 33 27.15 15.90 -12.03
N VAL A 34 26.46 16.55 -11.10
CA VAL A 34 25.03 16.33 -10.82
C VAL A 34 24.20 16.64 -12.07
N LYS A 35 24.38 17.81 -12.70
CA LYS A 35 23.66 18.18 -13.92
C LYS A 35 23.98 17.26 -15.11
N ALA A 36 25.23 16.84 -15.27
CA ALA A 36 25.62 15.89 -16.29
C ALA A 36 24.97 14.52 -16.05
N SER A 37 24.90 14.08 -14.80
CA SER A 37 24.19 12.87 -14.39
C SER A 37 22.70 12.97 -14.70
N GLU A 38 22.03 14.06 -14.28
CA GLU A 38 20.61 14.33 -14.59
C GLU A 38 20.34 14.37 -16.11
N PHE A 39 21.27 14.93 -16.89
CA PHE A 39 21.15 15.01 -18.35
C PHE A 39 21.36 13.66 -19.05
N ILE A 40 22.31 12.84 -18.57
CA ILE A 40 22.55 11.49 -19.09
C ILE A 40 21.35 10.58 -18.78
N ILE A 41 20.82 10.67 -17.55
CA ILE A 41 19.65 9.89 -17.10
C ILE A 41 18.39 10.25 -17.90
N ARG A 42 18.14 11.54 -18.17
CA ARG A 42 16.98 11.98 -18.96
C ARG A 42 16.94 11.48 -20.41
N LYS A 43 18.07 11.03 -20.98
CA LYS A 43 18.15 10.70 -22.41
C LYS A 43 17.68 9.27 -22.73
N ASP A 44 17.66 8.39 -21.74
CA ASP A 44 16.95 7.11 -21.82
C ASP A 44 15.54 7.32 -21.27
N GLY A 45 14.59 7.63 -22.16
CA GLY A 45 13.15 7.67 -21.86
C GLY A 45 12.53 6.30 -21.49
N ARG A 46 13.31 5.45 -20.81
CA ARG A 46 12.94 4.18 -20.19
C ARG A 46 13.48 4.16 -18.75
N GLU A 47 13.26 5.22 -17.99
CA GLU A 47 13.00 4.97 -16.58
C GLU A 47 11.57 4.40 -16.54
N THR A 48 11.46 3.09 -16.39
CA THR A 48 10.48 2.59 -15.43
C THR A 48 10.80 3.35 -14.15
N GLU A 49 10.07 4.43 -13.86
CA GLU A 49 10.04 4.99 -12.50
C GLU A 49 9.95 3.79 -11.57
N SER A 50 10.98 3.60 -10.74
CA SER A 50 11.01 2.49 -9.81
C SER A 50 9.71 2.55 -9.02
N VAL A 51 8.81 1.59 -9.25
CA VAL A 51 7.49 1.57 -8.61
C VAL A 51 7.68 1.41 -7.10
N THR A 52 8.78 0.78 -6.69
CA THR A 52 9.23 0.58 -5.33
C THR A 52 10.02 1.78 -4.79
N LYS A 53 9.83 2.10 -3.51
CA LYS A 53 10.44 3.26 -2.85
C LYS A 53 11.54 2.92 -1.84
N TYR A 54 11.44 1.76 -1.20
CA TYR A 54 12.24 1.33 -0.06
C TYR A 54 13.02 0.04 -0.32
N ILE A 55 12.51 -0.85 -1.19
CA ILE A 55 13.16 -2.13 -1.50
C ILE A 55 14.14 -2.04 -2.68
N ASP A 56 15.28 -2.70 -2.51
CA ASP A 56 16.39 -2.74 -3.48
C ASP A 56 17.08 -4.10 -3.42
N GLU A 57 17.40 -4.70 -4.56
CA GLU A 57 18.09 -6.00 -4.61
C GLU A 57 19.47 -5.98 -3.95
N ARG A 58 20.15 -4.82 -3.96
CA ARG A 58 21.50 -4.65 -3.42
C ARG A 58 21.57 -4.88 -1.91
N ILE A 59 20.45 -4.73 -1.20
CA ILE A 59 20.38 -4.91 0.26
C ILE A 59 19.89 -6.31 0.67
N LEU A 60 19.59 -7.21 -0.28
CA LEU A 60 19.16 -8.59 0.02
C LEU A 60 20.17 -9.36 0.89
N ALA A 61 21.47 -9.07 0.73
CA ALA A 61 22.53 -9.68 1.54
C ALA A 61 22.44 -9.29 3.03
N ALA A 62 21.84 -8.13 3.34
CA ALA A 62 21.54 -7.69 4.69
C ALA A 62 20.08 -7.98 5.03
N HIS A 63 19.73 -9.26 5.14
CA HIS A 63 18.35 -9.78 5.28
C HIS A 63 17.49 -9.07 6.34
N SER A 64 18.03 -8.78 7.52
CA SER A 64 17.30 -8.05 8.57
C SER A 64 16.93 -6.61 8.16
N ILE A 65 17.84 -5.92 7.45
CA ILE A 65 17.59 -4.58 6.90
C ILE A 65 16.58 -4.68 5.76
N ALA A 66 16.74 -5.65 4.86
CA ALA A 66 15.84 -5.89 3.75
C ALA A 66 14.41 -6.12 4.22
N LEU A 67 14.17 -7.01 5.20
CA LEU A 67 12.85 -7.23 5.80
C LEU A 67 12.24 -5.96 6.40
N THR A 68 13.06 -5.09 6.99
CA THR A 68 12.60 -3.82 7.55
C THR A 68 12.23 -2.81 6.46
N GLN A 69 12.96 -2.78 5.35
CA GLN A 69 12.58 -1.96 4.20
C GLN A 69 11.33 -2.51 3.49
N THR A 70 11.21 -3.82 3.36
CA THR A 70 10.01 -4.45 2.80
C THR A 70 8.78 -4.15 3.64
N ALA A 71 8.87 -4.15 4.96
CA ALA A 71 7.77 -3.72 5.82
C ALA A 71 7.30 -2.29 5.51
N LYS A 72 8.23 -1.36 5.24
CA LYS A 72 7.90 0.01 4.81
C LYS A 72 7.25 0.04 3.43
N GLU A 73 7.68 -0.84 2.52
CA GLU A 73 7.08 -0.97 1.18
C GLU A 73 5.66 -1.54 1.24
N VAL A 74 5.41 -2.56 2.08
CA VAL A 74 4.07 -3.12 2.28
C VAL A 74 3.14 -2.07 2.92
N LEU A 75 3.62 -1.29 3.89
CA LEU A 75 2.85 -0.16 4.41
C LEU A 75 2.63 0.93 3.36
N HIS A 76 3.58 1.14 2.45
CA HIS A 76 3.38 2.06 1.33
C HIS A 76 2.27 1.60 0.40
N LEU A 77 2.27 0.31 0.04
CA LEU A 77 1.19 -0.34 -0.73
C LEU A 77 -0.16 -0.13 -0.04
N GLY A 78 -0.25 -0.41 1.26
CA GLY A 78 -1.49 -0.22 2.03
C GLY A 78 -1.99 1.22 2.05
N ASN A 79 -1.08 2.20 2.13
CA ASN A 79 -1.47 3.61 2.04
C ASN A 79 -1.96 4.02 0.63
N LEU A 80 -1.44 3.40 -0.44
CA LEU A 80 -1.95 3.63 -1.81
C LEU A 80 -3.37 3.08 -1.96
N VAL A 81 -3.64 1.90 -1.41
CA VAL A 81 -4.98 1.31 -1.38
C VAL A 81 -5.94 2.16 -0.53
N MET A 82 -5.49 2.71 0.60
CA MET A 82 -6.31 3.63 1.41
C MET A 82 -6.70 4.89 0.62
N ASP A 83 -5.77 5.46 -0.16
CA ASP A 83 -6.03 6.61 -1.03
C ASP A 83 -6.99 6.26 -2.17
N GLN A 84 -6.84 5.08 -2.77
CA GLN A 84 -7.80 4.53 -3.75
C GLN A 84 -9.19 4.38 -3.13
N PHE A 85 -9.29 3.87 -1.90
CA PHE A 85 -10.56 3.68 -1.20
C PHE A 85 -11.27 5.01 -0.92
N GLU A 86 -10.54 6.02 -0.44
CA GLU A 86 -11.10 7.37 -0.26
C GLU A 86 -11.52 8.01 -1.60
N THR A 87 -10.82 7.71 -2.68
CA THR A 87 -11.17 8.18 -4.04
C THR A 87 -12.45 7.52 -4.54
N ALA A 88 -12.60 6.21 -4.36
CA ALA A 88 -13.82 5.48 -4.72
C ALA A 88 -15.04 5.96 -3.94
N LYS A 89 -14.86 6.21 -2.64
CA LYS A 89 -15.88 6.82 -1.79
C LYS A 89 -16.30 8.21 -2.29
N LYS A 90 -15.35 9.09 -2.63
CA LYS A 90 -15.66 10.40 -3.22
C LYS A 90 -16.37 10.28 -4.55
N ALA A 91 -15.93 9.35 -5.41
CA ALA A 91 -16.56 9.09 -6.70
C ALA A 91 -18.06 8.74 -6.52
N LEU A 92 -18.36 7.86 -5.57
CA LEU A 92 -19.74 7.47 -5.24
C LEU A 92 -20.60 8.66 -4.78
N PHE A 93 -20.14 9.40 -3.76
CA PHE A 93 -20.98 10.44 -3.13
C PHE A 93 -21.03 11.75 -3.91
N GLU A 94 -20.03 12.03 -4.75
CA GLU A 94 -20.02 13.20 -5.64
C GLU A 94 -20.59 12.88 -7.04
N ASN A 95 -20.89 11.62 -7.34
CA ASN A 95 -21.28 11.12 -8.67
C ASN A 95 -20.33 11.61 -9.78
N LYS A 96 -19.01 11.46 -9.55
CA LYS A 96 -17.96 11.93 -10.48
C LYS A 96 -17.29 10.76 -11.16
N GLU A 97 -17.55 10.62 -12.45
CA GLU A 97 -16.97 9.61 -13.32
C GLU A 97 -15.44 9.75 -13.42
N GLU A 98 -14.92 10.97 -13.40
CA GLU A 98 -13.47 11.22 -13.48
C GLU A 98 -12.72 10.60 -12.29
N LEU A 99 -13.33 10.60 -11.11
CA LEU A 99 -12.75 9.97 -9.91
C LEU A 99 -12.77 8.44 -10.01
N VAL A 100 -13.73 7.85 -10.72
CA VAL A 100 -13.74 6.40 -10.98
C VAL A 100 -12.56 5.99 -11.85
N TYR A 101 -12.27 6.74 -12.91
CA TYR A 101 -11.08 6.48 -13.72
C TYR A 101 -9.78 6.66 -12.92
N GLU A 102 -9.76 7.57 -11.95
CA GLU A 102 -8.62 7.69 -11.03
C GLU A 102 -8.46 6.44 -10.14
N VAL A 103 -9.55 5.83 -9.67
CA VAL A 103 -9.52 4.54 -8.94
C VAL A 103 -8.86 3.44 -9.78
N PHE A 104 -9.27 3.31 -11.05
CA PHE A 104 -8.73 2.29 -11.95
C PHE A 104 -7.23 2.50 -12.27
N GLU A 105 -6.78 3.75 -12.39
CA GLU A 105 -5.36 4.05 -12.58
C GLU A 105 -4.54 3.79 -11.32
N LYS A 106 -5.09 4.06 -10.12
CA LYS A 106 -4.45 3.68 -8.85
C LYS A 106 -4.33 2.16 -8.72
N GLU A 107 -5.35 1.41 -9.13
CA GLU A 107 -5.32 -0.07 -9.09
C GLU A 107 -4.14 -0.63 -9.90
N LYS A 108 -3.97 -0.15 -11.14
CA LYS A 108 -2.84 -0.55 -11.99
C LYS A 108 -1.48 -0.32 -11.31
N ARG A 109 -1.35 0.73 -10.50
CA ARG A 109 -0.12 1.03 -9.75
C ARG A 109 0.03 0.11 -8.54
N ILE A 110 -1.05 -0.14 -7.80
CA ILE A 110 -1.10 -1.05 -6.64
C ILE A 110 -0.67 -2.45 -7.08
N ASN A 111 -1.30 -2.98 -8.13
CA ASN A 111 -0.98 -4.26 -8.75
C ASN A 111 0.51 -4.41 -9.15
N ARG A 112 1.07 -3.38 -9.80
CA ARG A 112 2.51 -3.36 -10.16
C ARG A 112 3.39 -3.38 -8.92
N LEU A 113 3.09 -2.56 -7.91
CA LEU A 113 3.88 -2.49 -6.69
C LEU A 113 3.81 -3.81 -5.90
N HIS A 114 2.62 -4.40 -5.77
CA HIS A 114 2.43 -5.68 -5.10
C HIS A 114 3.27 -6.78 -5.75
N LYS A 115 3.29 -6.85 -7.08
CA LYS A 115 4.13 -7.80 -7.82
C LYS A 115 5.61 -7.65 -7.47
N GLU A 116 6.15 -6.44 -7.49
CA GLU A 116 7.56 -6.18 -7.15
C GLU A 116 7.87 -6.55 -5.68
N ILE A 117 6.96 -6.24 -4.75
CA ILE A 117 7.06 -6.63 -3.34
C ILE A 117 7.11 -8.16 -3.20
N LEU A 118 6.21 -8.88 -3.87
CA LEU A 118 6.12 -10.34 -3.78
C LEU A 118 7.36 -11.01 -4.37
N GLU A 119 7.84 -10.54 -5.53
CA GLU A 119 9.08 -11.01 -6.13
C GLU A 119 10.28 -10.80 -5.21
N TYR A 120 10.32 -9.66 -4.49
CA TYR A 120 11.35 -9.37 -3.51
C TYR A 120 11.27 -10.28 -2.28
N LEU A 121 10.08 -10.51 -1.73
CA LEU A 121 9.86 -11.42 -0.59
C LEU A 121 10.22 -12.86 -0.94
N VAL A 122 9.91 -13.34 -2.15
CA VAL A 122 10.32 -14.66 -2.64
C VAL A 122 11.85 -14.79 -2.75
N LYS A 123 12.56 -13.70 -3.06
CA LYS A 123 14.04 -13.70 -3.04
C LYS A 123 14.56 -13.77 -1.60
N LEU A 124 13.93 -13.07 -0.66
CA LEU A 124 14.30 -13.12 0.77
C LEU A 124 14.08 -14.50 1.39
N ASP A 125 13.02 -15.21 1.01
CA ASP A 125 12.73 -16.57 1.48
C ASP A 125 13.87 -17.57 1.20
N LYS A 126 14.65 -17.34 0.14
CA LYS A 126 15.78 -18.19 -0.27
C LYS A 126 17.04 -17.97 0.56
N VAL A 127 17.09 -16.94 1.39
CA VAL A 127 18.23 -16.62 2.26
C VAL A 127 18.08 -17.36 3.59
N SER A 128 19.20 -17.61 4.28
CA SER A 128 19.16 -18.22 5.61
C SER A 128 18.65 -17.19 6.64
N LEU A 129 17.37 -17.31 6.99
CA LEU A 129 16.69 -16.47 7.99
C LEU A 129 16.62 -17.16 9.35
N THR A 130 16.67 -16.37 10.42
CA THR A 130 16.30 -16.79 11.79
C THR A 130 14.79 -17.07 11.88
N SER A 131 14.33 -17.75 12.93
CA SER A 131 12.89 -18.04 13.12
C SER A 131 12.05 -16.76 13.15
N ALA A 132 12.46 -15.75 13.91
CA ALA A 132 11.74 -14.47 13.99
C ALA A 132 11.72 -13.72 12.64
N GLU A 133 12.78 -13.83 11.83
CA GLU A 133 12.80 -13.26 10.48
C GLU A 133 11.87 -14.00 9.52
N LYS A 134 11.69 -15.32 9.68
CA LYS A 134 10.72 -16.11 8.91
C LYS A 134 9.29 -15.76 9.29
N ASP A 135 9.00 -15.57 10.57
CA ASP A 135 7.69 -15.14 11.03
C ASP A 135 7.34 -13.77 10.45
N LYS A 136 8.30 -12.83 10.46
CA LYS A 136 8.13 -11.52 9.82
C LYS A 136 7.93 -11.64 8.30
N LEU A 137 8.69 -12.50 7.63
CA LEU A 137 8.54 -12.75 6.20
C LEU A 137 7.13 -13.29 5.88
N PHE A 138 6.65 -14.25 6.68
CA PHE A 138 5.31 -14.82 6.57
C PHE A 138 4.23 -13.75 6.69
N VAL A 139 4.29 -12.91 7.74
CA VAL A 139 3.33 -11.80 7.90
C VAL A 139 3.37 -10.86 6.69
N LEU A 140 4.55 -10.46 6.23
CA LEU A 140 4.67 -9.53 5.11
C LEU A 140 4.14 -10.09 3.79
N MET A 141 4.37 -11.37 3.49
CA MET A 141 3.87 -12.02 2.27
C MET A 141 2.35 -12.14 2.24
N ASN A 142 1.74 -12.57 3.35
CA ASN A 142 0.30 -12.73 3.42
C ASN A 142 -0.38 -11.35 3.51
N ALA A 143 0.09 -10.44 4.36
CA ALA A 143 -0.48 -9.11 4.48
C ALA A 143 -0.38 -8.31 3.17
N SER A 144 0.71 -8.42 2.40
CA SER A 144 0.78 -7.74 1.09
C SER A 144 -0.27 -8.25 0.12
N SER A 145 -0.58 -9.54 0.18
CA SER A 145 -1.60 -10.18 -0.67
C SER A 145 -3.01 -9.75 -0.27
N ASP A 146 -3.35 -9.74 1.03
CA ASP A 146 -4.65 -9.25 1.48
C ASP A 146 -4.82 -7.73 1.28
N ILE A 147 -3.74 -6.94 1.37
CA ILE A 147 -3.77 -5.52 1.01
C ILE A 147 -4.14 -5.32 -0.47
N GLU A 148 -3.60 -6.12 -1.38
CA GLU A 148 -3.94 -6.03 -2.80
C GLU A 148 -5.38 -6.48 -3.08
N ARG A 149 -5.87 -7.52 -2.41
CA ARG A 149 -7.29 -7.90 -2.48
C ARG A 149 -8.23 -6.81 -2.00
N VAL A 150 -7.84 -6.03 -0.98
CA VAL A 150 -8.60 -4.82 -0.61
C VAL A 150 -8.64 -3.83 -1.77
N GLY A 151 -7.52 -3.61 -2.46
CA GLY A 151 -7.45 -2.81 -3.70
C GLY A 151 -8.43 -3.31 -4.76
N ASP A 152 -8.42 -4.61 -5.06
CA ASP A 152 -9.36 -5.22 -6.01
C ASP A 152 -10.84 -4.99 -5.64
N HIS A 153 -11.19 -5.09 -4.36
CA HIS A 153 -12.56 -4.80 -3.91
C HIS A 153 -12.92 -3.32 -4.02
N VAL A 154 -11.95 -2.42 -3.85
CA VAL A 154 -12.13 -0.99 -4.11
C VAL A 154 -12.26 -0.70 -5.61
N ASP A 155 -11.54 -1.42 -6.47
CA ASP A 155 -11.65 -1.35 -7.93
C ASP A 155 -13.05 -1.78 -8.40
N ASN A 156 -13.56 -2.90 -7.87
CA ASN A 156 -14.94 -3.35 -8.09
C ASN A 156 -15.98 -2.31 -7.63
N ILE A 157 -15.74 -1.64 -6.49
CA ILE A 157 -16.58 -0.52 -6.05
C ILE A 157 -16.56 0.62 -7.09
N GLY A 158 -15.39 0.93 -7.67
CA GLY A 158 -15.27 1.87 -8.79
C GLY A 158 -16.16 1.49 -9.98
N GLU A 159 -16.13 0.22 -10.41
CA GLU A 159 -16.99 -0.28 -11.48
C GLU A 159 -18.49 -0.13 -11.16
N LEU A 160 -18.89 -0.44 -9.92
CA LEU A 160 -20.26 -0.28 -9.44
C LEU A 160 -20.70 1.20 -9.41
N VAL A 161 -19.78 2.11 -9.08
CA VAL A 161 -20.05 3.56 -9.15
C VAL A 161 -20.25 4.01 -10.58
N LEU A 162 -19.44 3.53 -11.52
CA LEU A 162 -19.61 3.84 -12.95
C LEU A 162 -20.97 3.37 -13.46
N ASP A 163 -21.33 2.11 -13.18
CA ASP A 163 -22.62 1.53 -13.57
C ASP A 163 -23.79 2.33 -12.98
N LYS A 164 -23.67 2.75 -11.71
CA LYS A 164 -24.65 3.62 -11.06
C LYS A 164 -24.84 4.94 -11.82
N ILE A 165 -23.76 5.60 -12.22
CA ILE A 165 -23.77 6.90 -12.91
C ILE A 165 -24.37 6.74 -14.31
N GLU A 166 -23.90 5.77 -15.10
CA GLU A 166 -24.32 5.55 -16.48
C GLU A 166 -25.82 5.18 -16.57
N ASN A 167 -26.28 4.32 -15.66
CA ASN A 167 -27.68 3.87 -15.61
C ASN A 167 -28.61 4.79 -14.83
N LYS A 168 -28.10 5.88 -14.22
CA LYS A 168 -28.87 6.81 -13.37
C LYS A 168 -29.62 6.07 -12.26
N SER A 169 -28.95 5.10 -11.66
CA SER A 169 -29.50 4.20 -10.65
C SER A 169 -29.29 4.78 -9.26
N ASP A 170 -29.89 5.93 -8.98
CA ASP A 170 -29.71 6.60 -7.69
C ASP A 170 -30.27 5.80 -6.53
N PHE A 171 -29.53 5.82 -5.43
CA PHE A 171 -29.94 5.21 -4.17
C PHE A 171 -30.97 6.10 -3.47
N SER A 172 -31.83 5.51 -2.64
CA SER A 172 -32.67 6.30 -1.73
C SER A 172 -31.79 7.03 -0.71
N GLU A 173 -32.35 8.05 -0.05
CA GLU A 173 -31.63 8.79 0.99
C GLU A 173 -31.20 7.86 2.13
N GLU A 174 -32.07 6.93 2.55
CA GLU A 174 -31.77 5.93 3.57
C GLU A 174 -30.64 5.00 3.13
N ALA A 175 -30.69 4.47 1.91
CA ALA A 175 -29.65 3.61 1.36
C ALA A 175 -28.30 4.34 1.24
N THR A 176 -28.32 5.62 0.88
CA THR A 176 -27.12 6.46 0.79
C THR A 176 -26.48 6.63 2.17
N ASN A 177 -27.28 6.92 3.20
CA ASN A 177 -26.79 7.05 4.58
C ASN A 177 -26.25 5.73 5.14
N GLU A 178 -26.94 4.62 4.83
CA GLU A 178 -26.51 3.26 5.20
C GLU A 178 -25.14 2.93 4.60
N ILE A 179 -24.95 3.11 3.29
CA ILE A 179 -23.66 2.86 2.63
C ILE A 179 -22.58 3.81 3.16
N ALA A 180 -22.89 5.10 3.36
CA ALA A 180 -21.92 6.06 3.90
C ALA A 180 -21.36 5.63 5.25
N TYR A 181 -22.21 5.09 6.12
CA TYR A 181 -21.78 4.56 7.40
C TYR A 181 -20.93 3.30 7.23
N MET A 182 -21.25 2.41 6.28
CA MET A 182 -20.48 1.19 6.04
C MET A 182 -19.08 1.52 5.54
N PHE A 183 -18.97 2.42 4.57
CA PHE A 183 -17.68 2.93 4.10
C PHE A 183 -16.84 3.45 5.27
N LYS A 184 -17.43 4.24 6.16
CA LYS A 184 -16.71 4.79 7.32
C LYS A 184 -16.11 3.69 8.18
N ILE A 185 -16.91 2.70 8.60
CA ILE A 185 -16.42 1.65 9.50
C ILE A 185 -15.43 0.71 8.80
N THR A 186 -15.63 0.41 7.51
CA THR A 186 -14.72 -0.42 6.72
C THR A 186 -13.37 0.27 6.51
N MET A 187 -13.37 1.58 6.24
CA MET A 187 -12.14 2.37 6.16
C MET A 187 -11.42 2.45 7.51
N GLU A 188 -12.14 2.58 8.61
CA GLU A 188 -11.56 2.51 9.96
C GLU A 188 -10.92 1.14 10.20
N ALA A 189 -11.62 0.03 9.89
CA ALA A 189 -11.09 -1.32 10.02
C ALA A 189 -9.77 -1.51 9.24
N TYR A 190 -9.75 -1.09 7.97
CA TYR A 190 -8.56 -1.18 7.14
C TYR A 190 -7.42 -0.29 7.65
N LYS A 191 -7.73 0.91 8.18
CA LYS A 191 -6.71 1.75 8.80
C LYS A 191 -6.09 1.07 10.02
N PHE A 192 -6.92 0.51 10.89
CA PHE A 192 -6.46 -0.19 12.09
C PHE A 192 -5.64 -1.44 11.75
N SER A 193 -5.93 -2.13 10.65
CA SER A 193 -5.11 -3.27 10.20
C SER A 193 -3.72 -2.84 9.71
N LEU A 194 -3.61 -1.68 9.04
CA LEU A 194 -2.31 -1.08 8.69
C LEU A 194 -1.54 -0.60 9.92
N ASP A 195 -2.23 0.00 10.91
CA ASP A 195 -1.63 0.41 12.17
C ASP A 195 -1.14 -0.80 12.99
N ALA A 196 -1.90 -1.92 12.97
CA ALA A 196 -1.48 -3.18 13.54
C ALA A 196 -0.21 -3.72 12.85
N LEU A 197 -0.16 -3.68 11.51
CA LEU A 197 1.01 -4.12 10.74
C LEU A 197 2.26 -3.28 11.04
N ALA A 198 2.09 -1.99 11.31
CA ALA A 198 3.19 -1.10 11.66
C ALA A 198 3.69 -1.25 13.10
N SER A 199 2.78 -1.52 14.05
CA SER A 199 3.08 -1.53 15.50
C SER A 199 3.33 -2.92 16.07
N ALA A 200 2.74 -3.97 15.48
CA ALA A 200 2.66 -5.32 16.04
C ALA A 200 2.06 -5.35 17.47
N GLU A 201 1.11 -4.44 17.77
CA GLU A 201 0.45 -4.40 19.07
C GLU A 201 -0.84 -5.24 19.08
N SER A 202 -0.93 -6.19 20.01
CA SER A 202 -2.08 -7.11 20.11
C SER A 202 -3.42 -6.40 20.39
N ASP A 203 -3.40 -5.26 21.10
CA ASP A 203 -4.61 -4.46 21.36
C ASP A 203 -5.16 -3.83 20.07
N VAL A 204 -4.28 -3.38 19.18
CA VAL A 204 -4.66 -2.83 17.87
C VAL A 204 -5.26 -3.93 16.99
N CYS A 205 -4.68 -5.13 17.00
CA CYS A 205 -5.22 -6.29 16.29
C CYS A 205 -6.64 -6.66 16.79
N ARG A 206 -6.87 -6.65 18.11
CA ARG A 206 -8.20 -6.91 18.69
C ARG A 206 -9.24 -5.86 18.31
N ALA A 207 -8.82 -4.60 18.08
CA ALA A 207 -9.73 -3.57 17.58
C ALA A 207 -10.24 -3.91 16.18
N VAL A 208 -9.38 -4.43 15.29
CA VAL A 208 -9.77 -4.86 13.94
C VAL A 208 -10.83 -5.96 13.98
N VAL A 209 -10.68 -6.96 14.85
CA VAL A 209 -11.68 -8.03 15.05
C VAL A 209 -13.05 -7.45 15.37
N LYS A 210 -13.11 -6.47 16.28
CA LYS A 210 -14.37 -5.82 16.64
C LYS A 210 -14.99 -5.06 15.47
N TYR A 211 -14.16 -4.41 14.64
CA TYR A 211 -14.65 -3.70 13.46
C TYR A 211 -15.24 -4.65 12.42
N GLU A 212 -14.59 -5.78 12.15
CA GLU A 212 -15.11 -6.83 11.26
C GLU A 212 -16.46 -7.35 11.77
N ASP A 213 -16.54 -7.70 13.06
CA ASP A 213 -17.78 -8.08 13.74
C ASP A 213 -18.94 -7.07 13.55
N ASP A 214 -18.62 -5.78 13.49
CA ASP A 214 -19.59 -4.70 13.32
C ASP A 214 -19.98 -4.52 11.83
N ILE A 215 -19.01 -4.65 10.91
CA ILE A 215 -19.22 -4.64 9.45
C ILE A 215 -20.12 -5.79 9.04
N ASP A 216 -19.89 -6.97 9.60
CA ASP A 216 -20.57 -8.21 9.26
C ASP A 216 -22.05 -8.20 9.72
N LYS A 217 -22.30 -7.69 10.93
CA LYS A 217 -23.67 -7.38 11.42
C LYS A 217 -24.35 -6.32 10.56
N MET A 218 -23.61 -5.31 10.14
CA MET A 218 -24.12 -4.23 9.32
C MET A 218 -24.51 -4.73 7.93
N TYR A 219 -23.68 -5.52 7.26
CA TYR A 219 -23.98 -6.17 5.98
C TYR A 219 -25.31 -6.94 6.04
N LYS A 220 -25.50 -7.78 7.06
CA LYS A 220 -26.74 -8.54 7.28
C LYS A 220 -27.96 -7.63 7.45
N THR A 221 -27.79 -6.53 8.19
CA THR A 221 -28.85 -5.53 8.43
C THR A 221 -29.19 -4.78 7.14
N LEU A 222 -28.20 -4.28 6.41
CA LEU A 222 -28.40 -3.53 5.17
C LEU A 222 -29.04 -4.37 4.08
N ARG A 223 -28.63 -5.64 3.95
CA ARG A 223 -29.25 -6.60 3.03
C ARG A 223 -30.74 -6.79 3.34
N LYS A 224 -31.09 -6.93 4.62
CA LYS A 224 -32.50 -7.04 5.05
C LYS A 224 -33.28 -5.76 4.74
N ASN A 225 -32.74 -4.59 5.12
CA ASN A 225 -33.39 -3.30 4.86
C ASN A 225 -33.60 -3.08 3.36
N HIS A 226 -32.67 -3.51 2.52
CA HIS A 226 -32.80 -3.45 1.07
C HIS A 226 -33.94 -4.33 0.54
N ILE A 227 -34.06 -5.57 1.02
CA ILE A 227 -35.18 -6.47 0.66
C ILE A 227 -36.52 -5.85 1.06
N ASP A 228 -36.60 -5.24 2.24
CA ASP A 228 -37.81 -4.56 2.69
C ASP A 228 -38.15 -3.36 1.79
N ARG A 229 -37.16 -2.58 1.34
CA ARG A 229 -37.37 -1.49 0.37
C ARG A 229 -37.86 -1.98 -0.99
N LEU A 230 -37.32 -3.09 -1.49
CA LEU A 230 -37.76 -3.72 -2.74
C LEU A 230 -39.22 -4.19 -2.63
N ASN A 231 -39.57 -4.90 -1.55
CA ASN A 231 -40.93 -5.41 -1.34
C ASN A 231 -42.00 -4.30 -1.26
N ASN A 232 -41.61 -3.12 -0.77
CA ASN A 232 -42.48 -1.95 -0.68
C ASN A 232 -42.47 -1.06 -1.94
N ASN A 233 -41.77 -1.45 -3.02
CA ASN A 233 -41.60 -0.66 -4.24
C ASN A 233 -40.98 0.74 -4.01
N ILE A 234 -40.14 0.88 -2.98
CA ILE A 234 -39.47 2.15 -2.63
C ILE A 234 -38.17 2.31 -3.43
N CYS A 235 -37.58 1.21 -3.89
CA CYS A 235 -36.28 1.18 -4.55
C CYS A 235 -36.37 0.69 -6.01
N ASN A 236 -35.58 1.31 -6.89
CA ASN A 236 -35.38 0.82 -8.25
C ASN A 236 -34.60 -0.51 -8.21
N PRO A 237 -35.09 -1.60 -8.84
CA PRO A 237 -34.40 -2.89 -8.85
C PRO A 237 -32.94 -2.83 -9.32
N ASN A 238 -32.61 -1.99 -10.31
CA ASN A 238 -31.25 -1.85 -10.82
C ASN A 238 -30.33 -1.21 -9.78
N ALA A 239 -30.79 -0.15 -9.11
CA ALA A 239 -30.07 0.47 -8.00
C ALA A 239 -29.89 -0.51 -6.82
N GLY A 240 -30.80 -1.46 -6.68
CA GLY A 240 -30.71 -2.50 -5.66
C GLY A 240 -29.60 -3.52 -5.86
N ILE A 241 -29.36 -3.93 -7.11
CA ILE A 241 -28.25 -4.84 -7.45
C ILE A 241 -26.92 -4.16 -7.10
N VAL A 242 -26.72 -2.94 -7.60
CA VAL A 242 -25.51 -2.14 -7.31
C VAL A 242 -25.32 -1.96 -5.79
N PHE A 243 -26.39 -1.66 -5.06
CA PHE A 243 -26.34 -1.51 -3.60
C PHE A 243 -25.86 -2.80 -2.90
N LEU A 244 -26.42 -3.95 -3.27
CA LEU A 244 -26.07 -5.24 -2.66
C LEU A 244 -24.61 -5.64 -2.96
N ASP A 245 -24.16 -5.40 -4.19
CA ASP A 245 -22.78 -5.68 -4.59
C ASP A 245 -21.79 -4.73 -3.91
N MET A 246 -22.19 -3.47 -3.68
CA MET A 246 -21.40 -2.48 -2.94
C MET A 246 -21.15 -2.93 -1.50
N ILE A 247 -22.22 -3.28 -0.77
CA ILE A 247 -22.10 -3.71 0.63
C ILE A 247 -21.36 -5.06 0.73
N SER A 248 -21.43 -5.92 -0.28
CA SER A 248 -20.65 -7.16 -0.32
C SER A 248 -19.16 -6.90 -0.50
N ASN A 249 -18.76 -5.92 -1.33
CA ASN A 249 -17.33 -5.58 -1.47
C ASN A 249 -16.80 -4.92 -0.18
N LEU A 250 -17.59 -4.07 0.47
CA LEU A 250 -17.22 -3.46 1.76
C LEU A 250 -17.06 -4.48 2.90
N GLU A 251 -17.86 -5.54 2.91
CA GLU A 251 -17.71 -6.63 3.88
C GLU A 251 -16.43 -7.44 3.62
N ARG A 252 -16.15 -7.83 2.37
CA ARG A 252 -14.89 -8.50 2.01
C ARG A 252 -13.63 -7.67 2.33
N ILE A 253 -13.69 -6.34 2.21
CA ILE A 253 -12.59 -5.48 2.67
C ILE A 253 -12.40 -5.60 4.19
N GLY A 254 -13.49 -5.73 4.95
CA GLY A 254 -13.45 -6.03 6.37
C GLY A 254 -12.75 -7.36 6.67
N ASP A 255 -13.12 -8.43 5.94
CA ASP A 255 -12.50 -9.76 6.07
C ASP A 255 -10.99 -9.72 5.81
N HIS A 256 -10.57 -9.08 4.71
CA HIS A 256 -9.15 -8.95 4.40
C HIS A 256 -8.40 -8.08 5.43
N SER A 257 -9.07 -7.08 6.01
CA SER A 257 -8.51 -6.30 7.11
C SER A 257 -8.30 -7.16 8.37
N LEU A 258 -9.25 -8.05 8.67
CA LEU A 258 -9.13 -9.02 9.76
C LEU A 258 -7.97 -9.99 9.53
N ASN A 259 -7.86 -10.59 8.33
CA ASN A 259 -6.75 -11.49 7.99
C ASN A 259 -5.38 -10.88 8.29
N ILE A 260 -5.18 -9.61 7.90
CA ILE A 260 -3.93 -8.87 8.17
C ILE A 260 -3.61 -8.85 9.67
N ALA A 261 -4.62 -8.59 10.52
CA ALA A 261 -4.46 -8.59 11.96
C ALA A 261 -4.21 -10.00 12.53
N GLU A 262 -4.85 -11.03 11.97
CA GLU A 262 -4.68 -12.43 12.40
C GLU A 262 -3.27 -12.95 12.11
N TYR A 263 -2.68 -12.64 10.95
CA TYR A 263 -1.30 -13.03 10.65
C TYR A 263 -0.31 -12.49 11.69
N ILE A 264 -0.55 -11.27 12.18
CA ILE A 264 0.27 -10.64 13.20
C ILE A 264 0.08 -11.34 14.55
N LEU A 265 -1.17 -11.64 14.92
CA LEU A 265 -1.48 -12.38 16.16
C LEU A 265 -0.92 -13.81 16.17
N GLU A 266 -0.78 -14.45 15.02
CA GLU A 266 -0.21 -15.80 14.90
C GLU A 266 1.27 -15.87 15.32
N VAL A 267 2.00 -14.76 15.19
CA VAL A 267 3.45 -14.71 15.40
C VAL A 267 3.91 -13.90 16.62
N ILE A 268 2.97 -13.31 17.37
CA ILE A 268 3.24 -12.57 18.62
C ILE A 268 3.20 -13.50 19.84
#